data_AF-A0AAN8JLR0-F1
#
_entry.id   AF-A0AAN8JLR0-F1
#
_cell.length_a   1.000
_cell.length_b   1.000
_cell.length_c   1.000
_cell.angle_alpha   90.00
_cell.angle_beta   90.00
_cell.angle_gamma   90.00
#
_symmetry.space_group_name_H-M   'P 1'
#
loop_
_entity.id
_entity.type
_entity.pdbx_description
1 polymer ?
#
loop_
_entity_poly.entity_id
_entity_poly.type
_entity_poly.pdbx_seq_one_letter_code
_entity_poly.pdbx_strand_id
1 'polypeptide(L)'
;MPKNDHDMTPLIVAAECGKFEVVEYLVSLPECSREEKIDALELLGASFANDKENYDISKAFHYLTLAMSERFRDKNNMIPKPKYPPVPAYNNRVECQTPAELQKIEKDFGALHMESLAIRERVLGADNPEVPHPVIFRGAVFADSARFDRCIALWMHAMKLRQKNNRTISKDLLRFSQVFSQIVHIDVKLQFCHMEEVFEHAVIEIIRDIERVKSEDEDKDALQEIYQSNIHTCLYLLVIALKICKTAEEEESLYRLVYKFLKHKPSLRNGYTPLHMAVDSATLVDDFHVNDVVTFPNAGLALMLIKCGSDVNSLDFRGNAPLHVIVRYTNPISDFDTLHQIMLSLIHGGAHIDIRNYDRKTPIECTTTGVAEVIIRQHWKISLKCLAARAIKDHNVSFQNMIPSILEEFIHLH
;
A
#
# COMPACT_ATOMS: atom_id res chain seq x y z
N MET A 1 29.99 24.71 -0.95
CA MET A 1 30.36 23.27 -1.06
C MET A 1 29.60 22.63 -2.22
N PRO A 2 30.10 21.56 -2.87
CA PRO A 2 29.33 20.85 -3.89
C PRO A 2 28.03 20.27 -3.28
N LYS A 3 26.98 20.16 -4.09
CA LYS A 3 25.69 19.58 -3.71
C LYS A 3 25.43 18.31 -4.50
N ASN A 4 24.73 17.36 -3.90
CA ASN A 4 24.25 16.17 -4.60
C ASN A 4 22.94 16.46 -5.37
N ASP A 5 22.36 15.44 -5.99
CA ASP A 5 21.11 15.52 -6.77
C ASP A 5 19.86 15.90 -5.94
N HIS A 6 20.02 16.00 -4.61
CA HIS A 6 18.97 16.41 -3.67
C HIS A 6 19.32 17.73 -2.97
N ASP A 7 20.19 18.53 -3.57
CA ASP A 7 20.65 19.83 -3.07
C ASP A 7 21.37 19.80 -1.70
N MET A 8 21.80 18.62 -1.24
CA MET A 8 22.47 18.43 0.04
C MET A 8 23.98 18.61 -0.10
N THR A 9 24.56 19.46 0.75
CA THR A 9 26.02 19.58 0.91
C THR A 9 26.54 18.43 1.78
N PRO A 10 27.86 18.13 1.76
CA PRO A 10 28.46 17.13 2.66
C PRO A 10 28.14 17.37 4.14
N LEU A 11 28.03 18.64 4.54
CA LEU A 11 27.63 19.04 5.89
C LEU A 11 26.19 18.62 6.20
N ILE A 12 25.24 18.88 5.30
CA ILE A 12 23.84 18.50 5.48
C ILE A 12 23.66 16.98 5.46
N VAL A 13 24.39 16.27 4.60
CA VAL A 13 24.39 14.79 4.59
C VAL A 13 24.92 14.24 5.92
N ALA A 14 26.04 14.78 6.43
CA ALA A 14 26.57 14.35 7.72
C ALA A 14 25.58 14.61 8.89
N ALA A 15 24.88 15.75 8.86
CA ALA A 15 23.86 16.09 9.84
C ALA A 15 22.62 15.18 9.76
N GLU A 16 22.16 14.87 8.54
CA GLU A 16 21.07 13.92 8.30
C GLU A 16 21.42 12.55 8.86
N CYS A 17 22.61 12.03 8.57
CA CYS A 17 23.09 10.72 8.98
C CYS A 17 23.54 10.64 10.45
N GLY A 18 23.39 11.71 11.24
CA GLY A 18 23.75 11.75 12.65
C GLY A 18 25.27 11.68 12.94
N LYS A 19 26.13 12.02 11.97
CA LYS A 19 27.59 11.93 12.08
C LYS A 19 28.16 13.19 12.76
N PHE A 20 27.92 13.33 14.06
CA PHE A 20 28.24 14.55 14.81
C PHE A 20 29.71 14.99 14.72
N GLU A 21 30.67 14.07 14.76
CA GLU A 21 32.12 14.41 14.65
C GLU A 21 32.44 15.12 13.31
N VAL A 22 31.81 14.66 12.23
CA VAL A 22 31.97 15.25 10.89
C VAL A 22 31.30 16.61 10.83
N VAL A 23 30.11 16.75 11.42
CA VAL A 23 29.39 18.03 11.49
C VAL A 23 30.20 19.06 12.27
N GLU A 24 30.70 18.71 13.46
CA GLU A 24 31.49 19.60 14.30
C GLU A 24 32.78 20.06 13.60
N TYR A 25 33.45 19.14 12.90
CA TYR A 25 34.61 19.48 12.07
C TYR A 25 34.23 20.46 10.95
N LEU A 26 33.23 20.13 10.12
CA LEU A 26 32.85 20.94 8.95
C LEU A 26 32.31 22.32 9.35
N VAL A 27 31.62 22.41 10.48
CA VAL A 27 31.11 23.67 11.04
C VAL A 27 32.23 24.55 11.62
N SER A 28 33.36 23.97 12.01
CA SER A 28 34.52 24.71 12.49
C SER A 28 35.32 25.40 11.37
N LEU A 29 35.08 25.00 10.12
CA LEU A 29 35.79 25.50 8.95
C LEU A 29 35.34 26.94 8.60
N PRO A 30 36.27 27.82 8.19
CA PRO A 30 35.97 29.22 7.88
C PRO A 30 35.07 29.39 6.64
N GLU A 31 34.97 28.38 5.77
CA GLU A 31 34.13 28.39 4.59
C GLU A 31 32.64 28.14 4.89
N CYS A 32 32.30 27.68 6.10
CA CYS A 32 30.91 27.42 6.50
C CYS A 32 30.21 28.74 6.86
N SER A 33 29.16 29.08 6.12
CA SER A 33 28.34 30.25 6.45
C SER A 33 27.58 30.03 7.77
N ARG A 34 27.20 31.13 8.43
CA ARG A 34 26.44 31.04 9.69
C ARG A 34 25.07 30.38 9.49
N GLU A 35 24.45 30.57 8.33
CA GLU A 35 23.16 29.95 7.98
C GLU A 35 23.32 28.43 7.81
N GLU A 36 24.32 27.98 7.03
CA GLU A 36 24.62 26.54 6.87
C GLU A 36 24.96 25.87 8.20
N LYS A 37 25.71 26.56 9.06
CA LYS A 37 26.01 26.09 10.42
C LYS A 37 24.74 25.87 11.24
N ILE A 38 23.83 26.84 11.22
CA ILE A 38 22.57 26.75 11.97
C ILE A 38 21.72 25.59 11.45
N ASP A 39 21.51 25.51 10.13
CA ASP A 39 20.67 24.45 9.54
C ASP A 39 21.27 23.06 9.78
N ALA A 40 22.60 22.91 9.72
CA ALA A 40 23.28 21.66 10.01
C ALA A 40 23.14 21.24 11.49
N LEU A 41 23.27 22.17 12.43
CA LEU A 41 23.09 21.88 13.86
C LEU A 41 21.62 21.55 14.20
N GLU A 42 20.67 22.27 13.60
CA GLU A 42 19.23 21.97 13.75
C GLU A 42 18.88 20.59 13.19
N LEU A 43 19.38 20.28 11.99
CA LEU A 43 19.17 18.98 11.36
C LEU A 43 19.83 17.85 12.15
N LEU A 44 21.06 18.04 12.65
CA LEU A 44 21.75 17.06 13.48
C LEU A 44 20.96 16.78 14.77
N GLY A 45 20.47 17.83 15.43
CA GLY A 45 19.58 17.70 16.58
C GLY A 45 18.29 16.94 16.23
N ALA A 46 17.71 17.22 15.06
CA ALA A 46 16.53 16.52 14.57
C ALA A 46 16.78 15.04 14.26
N SER A 47 17.97 14.69 13.75
CA SER A 47 18.39 13.31 13.52
C SER A 47 18.46 12.53 14.83
N PHE A 48 19.10 13.07 15.87
CA PHE A 48 19.16 12.41 17.19
C PHE A 48 17.78 12.18 17.83
N ALA A 49 16.78 13.00 17.51
CA ALA A 49 15.44 12.87 18.10
C ALA A 49 14.57 11.77 17.46
N ASN A 50 14.79 11.42 16.19
CA ASN A 50 13.92 10.50 15.44
C ASN A 50 14.71 9.44 14.63
N ASP A 51 15.94 9.12 15.03
CA ASP A 51 16.73 8.05 14.42
C ASP A 51 16.52 6.71 15.14
N LYS A 52 16.64 5.61 14.40
CA LYS A 52 16.47 4.25 14.94
C LYS A 52 17.67 3.78 15.74
N GLU A 53 18.88 4.11 15.30
CA GLU A 53 20.13 3.55 15.84
C GLU A 53 20.79 4.51 16.83
N ASN A 54 20.71 5.81 16.54
CA ASN A 54 21.39 6.87 17.26
C ASN A 54 20.42 7.72 18.10
N TYR A 55 19.27 7.18 18.50
CA TYR A 55 18.30 7.92 19.31
C TYR A 55 18.93 8.45 20.60
N ASP A 56 19.00 9.77 20.74
CA ASP A 56 19.51 10.45 21.94
C ASP A 56 18.83 11.82 22.09
N ILE A 57 17.80 11.86 22.93
CA ILE A 57 17.00 13.08 23.14
C ILE A 57 17.80 14.20 23.83
N SER A 58 18.80 13.85 24.64
CA SER A 58 19.65 14.82 25.32
C SER A 58 20.60 15.49 24.33
N LYS A 59 21.19 14.73 23.41
CA LYS A 59 21.98 15.29 22.29
C LYS A 59 21.11 16.10 21.34
N ALA A 60 19.90 15.63 21.04
CA ALA A 60 18.95 16.39 20.23
C ALA A 60 18.73 17.79 20.82
N PHE A 61 18.36 17.86 22.11
CA PHE A 61 18.16 19.14 22.79
C PHE A 61 19.44 20.01 22.83
N HIS A 62 20.59 19.39 23.05
CA HIS A 62 21.88 20.07 23.05
C HIS A 62 22.16 20.77 21.71
N TYR A 63 22.09 20.06 20.58
CA TYR A 63 22.35 20.64 19.27
C TYR A 63 21.29 21.67 18.84
N LEU A 64 20.02 21.47 19.21
CA LEU A 64 18.98 22.49 19.01
C LEU A 64 19.29 23.77 19.80
N THR A 65 19.81 23.63 21.02
CA THR A 65 20.21 24.78 21.85
C THR A 65 21.45 25.49 21.30
N LEU A 66 22.43 24.75 20.77
CA LEU A 66 23.58 25.31 20.08
C LEU A 66 23.16 26.11 18.84
N ALA A 67 22.29 25.54 18.00
CA ALA A 67 21.77 26.23 16.83
C ALA A 67 20.98 27.49 17.19
N MET A 68 20.15 27.41 18.23
CA MET A 68 19.43 28.58 18.74
C MET A 68 20.39 29.65 19.27
N SER A 69 21.46 29.25 19.96
CA SER A 69 22.48 30.20 20.42
C SER A 69 23.21 30.86 19.25
N GLU A 70 23.48 30.13 18.17
CA GLU A 70 24.07 30.68 16.94
C GLU A 70 23.11 31.64 16.22
N ARG A 71 21.80 31.41 16.23
CA ARG A 71 20.80 32.37 15.68
C ARG A 71 20.83 33.71 16.41
N PHE A 72 21.02 33.69 17.73
CA PHE A 72 20.99 34.88 18.60
C PHE A 72 22.39 35.42 18.98
N ARG A 73 23.46 34.84 18.44
CA ARG A 73 24.85 35.19 18.76
C ARG A 73 25.17 36.68 18.56
N ASP A 74 24.73 37.23 17.43
CA ASP A 74 24.86 38.66 17.12
C ASP A 74 23.48 39.34 17.22
N LYS A 75 23.33 40.24 18.20
CA LYS A 75 22.08 40.99 18.42
C LYS A 75 21.73 41.93 17.27
N ASN A 76 22.72 42.39 16.51
CA ASN A 76 22.51 43.29 15.38
C ASN A 76 22.21 42.53 14.08
N ASN A 77 22.53 41.24 14.03
CA ASN A 77 22.31 40.37 12.88
C ASN A 77 21.68 39.03 13.33
N MET A 78 20.46 39.11 13.87
CA MET A 78 19.69 37.93 14.27
C MET A 78 19.17 37.20 13.03
N ILE A 79 19.32 35.87 13.00
CA ILE A 79 18.80 35.02 11.92
C ILE A 79 17.51 34.35 12.41
N PRO A 80 16.32 34.94 12.17
CA PRO A 80 15.06 34.35 12.62
C PRO A 80 14.80 33.02 11.93
N LYS A 81 14.05 32.13 12.59
CA LYS A 81 13.55 30.95 11.90
C LYS A 81 12.51 31.37 10.86
N PRO A 82 12.54 30.80 9.66
CA PRO A 82 11.50 31.06 8.67
C PRO A 82 10.17 30.46 9.15
N LYS A 83 9.07 31.10 8.75
CA LYS A 83 7.72 30.63 9.09
C LYS A 83 7.23 29.68 8.00
N TYR A 84 7.04 28.42 8.37
CA TYR A 84 6.45 27.40 7.51
C TYR A 84 5.03 27.04 7.99
N PRO A 85 4.13 26.64 7.07
CA PRO A 85 2.82 26.17 7.45
C PRO A 85 2.96 24.91 8.32
N PRO A 86 2.27 24.85 9.47
CA PRO A 86 2.35 23.69 10.35
C PRO A 86 1.78 22.45 9.65
N VAL A 87 2.45 21.31 9.82
CA VAL A 87 2.00 20.03 9.28
C VAL A 87 1.06 19.36 10.29
N PRO A 88 -0.19 19.02 9.93
CA PRO A 88 -1.15 18.39 10.85
C PRO A 88 -0.63 17.10 11.49
N ALA A 89 0.09 16.28 10.72
CA ALA A 89 0.70 15.03 11.21
C ALA A 89 1.68 15.27 12.37
N TYR A 90 2.38 16.41 12.39
CA TYR A 90 3.30 16.80 13.46
C TYR A 90 2.60 17.54 14.60
N ASN A 91 1.31 17.26 14.85
CA ASN A 91 0.50 17.98 15.85
C ASN A 91 0.38 19.48 15.59
N ASN A 92 0.48 19.90 14.32
CA ASN A 92 0.59 21.31 13.94
C ASN A 92 1.71 22.05 14.69
N ARG A 93 2.80 21.33 15.05
CA ARG A 93 3.90 21.90 15.80
C ARG A 93 4.55 23.02 15.00
N VAL A 94 4.66 24.19 15.64
CA VAL A 94 5.45 25.31 15.15
C VAL A 94 6.78 25.28 15.89
N GLU A 95 7.88 25.45 15.16
CA GLU A 95 9.22 25.46 15.75
C GLU A 95 9.39 26.58 16.76
N CYS A 96 10.09 26.30 17.86
CA CYS A 96 10.45 27.31 18.85
C CYS A 96 11.25 28.43 18.18
N GLN A 97 10.84 29.67 18.40
CA GLN A 97 11.44 30.87 17.81
C GLN A 97 12.49 31.49 18.73
N THR A 98 12.46 31.17 20.03
CA THR A 98 13.34 31.76 21.04
C THR A 98 14.02 30.71 21.92
N PRO A 99 15.19 31.00 22.51
CA PRO A 99 15.84 30.10 23.47
C PRO A 99 14.95 29.75 24.66
N ALA A 100 14.12 30.70 25.12
CA ALA A 100 13.20 30.51 26.22
C ALA A 100 12.06 29.54 25.88
N GLU A 101 11.55 29.56 24.64
CA GLU A 101 10.58 28.58 24.16
C GLU A 101 11.19 27.18 24.09
N LEU A 102 12.43 27.08 23.59
CA LEU A 102 13.14 25.80 23.51
C LEU A 102 13.37 25.21 24.92
N GLN A 103 13.81 26.02 25.88
CA GLN A 103 13.99 25.57 27.27
C GLN A 103 12.69 25.05 27.91
N LYS A 104 11.53 25.61 27.56
CA LYS A 104 10.24 25.12 28.09
C LYS A 104 9.91 23.69 27.67
N ILE A 105 10.43 23.25 26.53
CA ILE A 105 10.18 21.90 26.00
C ILE A 105 11.30 20.90 26.29
N GLU A 106 12.32 21.26 27.05
CA GLU A 106 13.45 20.37 27.39
C GLU A 106 12.99 19.01 27.93
N LYS A 107 11.94 19.02 28.75
CA LYS A 107 11.36 17.80 29.37
C LYS A 107 10.13 17.27 28.64
N ASP A 108 9.67 17.95 27.59
CA ASP A 108 8.57 17.50 26.74
C ASP A 108 9.15 16.79 25.51
N PHE A 109 9.46 15.50 25.68
CA PHE A 109 10.04 14.70 24.61
C PHE A 109 9.12 14.60 23.40
N GLY A 110 7.80 14.58 23.61
CA GLY A 110 6.84 14.55 22.51
C GLY A 110 6.90 15.82 21.66
N ALA A 111 7.00 16.99 22.30
CA ALA A 111 7.19 18.26 21.60
C ALA A 111 8.52 18.29 20.84
N LEU A 112 9.62 17.82 21.45
CA LEU A 112 10.93 17.73 20.79
C LEU A 112 10.87 16.82 19.56
N HIS A 113 10.26 15.64 19.65
CA HIS A 113 10.12 14.73 18.50
C HIS A 113 9.38 15.38 17.33
N MET A 114 8.24 16.03 17.59
CA MET A 114 7.45 16.69 16.53
C MET A 114 8.17 17.92 15.97
N GLU A 115 8.85 18.69 16.81
CA GLU A 115 9.64 19.85 16.39
C GLU A 115 10.82 19.44 15.50
N SER A 116 11.49 18.34 15.85
CA SER A 116 12.55 17.75 15.03
C SER A 116 12.05 17.27 13.67
N LEU A 117 10.85 16.71 13.56
CA LEU A 117 10.26 16.35 12.26
C LEU A 117 9.97 17.61 11.41
N ALA A 118 9.42 18.66 12.04
CA ALA A 118 9.18 19.93 11.36
C ALA A 118 10.48 20.60 10.88
N ILE A 119 11.51 20.62 11.72
CA ILE A 119 12.86 21.10 11.37
C ILE A 119 13.41 20.34 10.16
N ARG A 120 13.35 19.00 10.19
CA ARG A 120 13.90 18.17 9.12
C ARG A 120 13.22 18.45 7.79
N GLU A 121 11.89 18.51 7.76
CA GLU A 121 11.13 18.79 6.54
C GLU A 121 11.35 20.23 6.03
N ARG A 122 11.56 21.20 6.94
CA ARG A 122 11.96 22.55 6.55
C ARG A 122 13.36 22.59 5.91
N VAL A 123 14.35 22.00 6.58
CA VAL A 123 15.76 22.11 6.17
C VAL A 123 16.02 21.33 4.87
N LEU A 124 15.48 20.12 4.76
CA LEU A 124 15.67 19.27 3.58
C LEU A 124 14.68 19.57 2.45
N GLY A 125 13.49 20.08 2.79
CA GLY A 125 12.38 20.27 1.86
C GLY A 125 11.52 19.02 1.71
N ALA A 126 10.22 19.22 1.45
CA ALA A 126 9.23 18.14 1.31
C ALA A 126 9.51 17.19 0.13
N ASP A 127 10.26 17.66 -0.87
CA ASP A 127 10.62 16.87 -2.04
C ASP A 127 11.84 15.96 -1.78
N ASN A 128 12.50 16.10 -0.62
CA ASN A 128 13.68 15.34 -0.26
C ASN A 128 13.32 13.91 0.17
N PRO A 129 14.05 12.91 -0.35
CA PRO A 129 13.77 11.51 -0.11
C PRO A 129 14.00 10.97 1.30
N GLU A 130 14.81 11.66 2.10
CA GLU A 130 15.19 11.25 3.44
C GLU A 130 14.17 11.71 4.50
N VAL A 131 13.28 12.65 4.15
CA VAL A 131 12.25 13.16 5.06
C VAL A 131 11.27 12.08 5.54
N PRO A 132 10.73 11.19 4.68
CA PRO A 132 9.76 10.20 5.10
C PRO A 132 10.29 9.16 6.11
N HIS A 133 11.59 8.85 6.12
CA HIS A 133 12.11 7.73 6.92
C HIS A 133 11.97 7.94 8.44
N PRO A 134 12.42 9.07 9.03
CA PRO A 134 12.18 9.35 10.45
C PRO A 134 10.70 9.53 10.80
N VAL A 135 9.87 10.03 9.87
CA VAL A 135 8.42 10.16 10.07
C VAL A 135 7.79 8.78 10.22
N ILE A 136 8.17 7.82 9.37
CA ILE A 136 7.71 6.42 9.45
C ILE A 136 8.21 5.76 10.73
N PHE A 137 9.49 5.93 11.07
CA PHE A 137 10.06 5.39 12.31
C PHE A 137 9.29 5.91 13.53
N ARG A 138 9.05 7.22 13.61
CA ARG A 138 8.30 7.81 14.72
C ARG A 138 6.85 7.30 14.78
N GLY A 139 6.23 7.07 13.62
CA GLY A 139 4.92 6.42 13.54
C GLY A 139 4.93 4.99 14.10
N ALA A 140 5.98 4.20 13.81
CA ALA A 140 6.13 2.85 14.38
C ALA A 140 6.26 2.88 15.91
N VAL A 141 7.04 3.81 16.46
CA VAL A 141 7.14 3.99 17.93
C VAL A 141 5.77 4.30 18.56
N PHE A 142 4.92 5.07 17.86
CA PHE A 142 3.54 5.30 18.32
C PHE A 142 2.67 4.04 18.21
N ALA A 143 2.81 3.24 17.15
CA ALA A 143 2.10 1.97 17.00
C ALA A 143 2.45 0.98 18.12
N ASP A 144 3.74 0.84 18.45
CA ASP A 144 4.21 0.01 19.57
C ASP A 144 3.63 0.44 20.92
N SER A 145 3.33 1.74 21.05
CA SER A 145 2.67 2.33 22.22
C SER A 145 1.12 2.32 22.12
N ALA A 146 0.54 1.59 21.17
CA ALA A 146 -0.89 1.55 20.86
C ALA A 146 -1.53 2.92 20.53
N ARG A 147 -0.72 3.92 20.16
CA ARG A 147 -1.15 5.24 19.71
C ARG A 147 -1.36 5.25 18.19
N PHE A 148 -2.31 4.43 17.74
CA PHE A 148 -2.59 4.25 16.31
C PHE A 148 -3.04 5.54 15.61
N ASP A 149 -3.75 6.42 16.31
CA ASP A 149 -4.13 7.75 15.84
C ASP A 149 -2.92 8.55 15.32
N ARG A 150 -1.83 8.55 16.12
CA ARG A 150 -0.59 9.26 15.78
C ARG A 150 0.21 8.53 14.72
N CYS A 151 0.26 7.20 14.78
CA CYS A 151 0.91 6.38 13.76
C CYS A 151 0.32 6.65 12.37
N ILE A 152 -1.01 6.53 12.24
CA ILE A 152 -1.73 6.75 10.99
C ILE A 152 -1.47 8.16 10.46
N ALA A 153 -1.57 9.19 11.30
CA ALA A 153 -1.33 10.56 10.88
C ALA A 153 0.09 10.77 10.29
N LEU A 154 1.13 10.21 10.93
CA LEU A 154 2.51 10.31 10.46
C LEU A 154 2.75 9.50 9.18
N TRP A 155 2.28 8.25 9.13
CA TRP A 155 2.46 7.40 7.97
C TRP A 155 1.70 7.92 6.75
N MET A 156 0.52 8.53 6.95
CA MET A 156 -0.23 9.16 5.87
C MET A 156 0.54 10.32 5.25
N HIS A 157 1.16 11.17 6.09
CA HIS A 157 2.02 12.25 5.62
C HIS A 157 3.23 11.70 4.86
N ALA A 158 3.93 10.72 5.42
CA ALA A 158 5.09 10.11 4.77
C ALA A 158 4.75 9.45 3.41
N MET A 159 3.62 8.74 3.32
CA MET A 159 3.13 8.13 2.09
C MET A 159 2.82 9.19 1.03
N LYS A 160 2.15 10.30 1.41
CA LYS A 160 1.87 11.43 0.52
C LYS A 160 3.14 12.08 -0.01
N LEU A 161 4.14 12.32 0.85
CA LEU A 161 5.44 12.85 0.44
C LEU A 161 6.10 11.92 -0.59
N ARG A 162 6.16 10.61 -0.32
CA ARG A 162 6.74 9.63 -1.25
C ARG A 162 6.01 9.61 -2.59
N GLN A 163 4.69 9.54 -2.57
CA GLN A 163 3.89 9.48 -3.79
C GLN A 163 3.99 10.80 -4.58
N LYS A 164 4.05 11.96 -3.92
CA LYS A 164 4.29 13.26 -4.58
C LYS A 164 5.65 13.28 -5.29
N ASN A 165 6.68 12.68 -4.67
CA ASN A 165 8.05 12.64 -5.20
C ASN A 165 8.28 11.48 -6.19
N ASN A 166 7.20 10.93 -6.77
CA ASN A 166 7.20 9.80 -7.70
C ASN A 166 7.93 8.54 -7.21
N ARG A 167 8.02 8.35 -5.90
CA ARG A 167 8.60 7.14 -5.28
C ARG A 167 7.50 6.13 -4.99
N THR A 168 7.88 4.85 -5.04
CA THR A 168 6.92 3.79 -4.71
C THR A 168 6.51 3.81 -3.24
N ILE A 169 5.22 3.62 -3.02
CA ILE A 169 4.61 3.50 -1.68
C ILE A 169 4.32 2.04 -1.29
N SER A 170 4.81 1.05 -2.05
CA SER A 170 4.50 -0.37 -1.83
C SER A 170 4.73 -0.83 -0.39
N LYS A 171 5.88 -0.47 0.20
CA LYS A 171 6.20 -0.77 1.60
C LYS A 171 5.29 -0.04 2.60
N ASP A 172 4.81 1.15 2.24
CA ASP A 172 3.92 1.95 3.09
C ASP A 172 2.50 1.36 3.08
N LEU A 173 2.00 0.93 1.93
CA LEU A 173 0.73 0.21 1.80
C LEU A 173 0.72 -1.08 2.63
N LEU A 174 1.81 -1.86 2.56
CA LEU A 174 1.92 -3.10 3.35
C LEU A 174 1.88 -2.79 4.85
N ARG A 175 2.65 -1.80 5.31
CA ARG A 175 2.63 -1.35 6.71
C ARG A 175 1.22 -0.95 7.17
N PHE A 176 0.47 -0.22 6.33
CA PHE A 176 -0.92 0.12 6.64
C PHE A 176 -1.79 -1.13 6.77
N SER A 177 -1.67 -2.09 5.86
CA SER A 177 -2.44 -3.35 5.97
C SER A 177 -2.12 -4.10 7.27
N GLN A 178 -0.86 -4.13 7.69
CA GLN A 178 -0.41 -4.77 8.93
C GLN A 178 -0.97 -4.06 10.17
N VAL A 179 -0.85 -2.72 10.25
CA VAL A 179 -1.37 -1.95 11.39
C VAL A 179 -2.90 -1.94 11.42
N PHE A 180 -3.57 -1.80 10.29
CA PHE A 180 -5.03 -1.87 10.25
C PHE A 180 -5.55 -3.25 10.63
N SER A 181 -4.87 -4.32 10.20
CA SER A 181 -5.18 -5.68 10.64
C SER A 181 -5.03 -5.81 12.15
N GLN A 182 -3.90 -5.35 12.70
CA GLN A 182 -3.65 -5.36 14.14
C GLN A 182 -4.75 -4.60 14.91
N ILE A 183 -5.10 -3.37 14.48
CA ILE A 183 -6.14 -2.54 15.11
C ILE A 183 -7.48 -3.27 15.15
N VAL A 184 -7.87 -3.90 14.04
CA VAL A 184 -9.11 -4.67 13.94
C VAL A 184 -9.06 -5.93 14.80
N HIS A 185 -7.92 -6.64 14.84
CA HIS A 185 -7.75 -7.85 15.64
C HIS A 185 -7.87 -7.59 17.16
N ILE A 186 -7.35 -6.45 17.64
CA ILE A 186 -7.45 -6.05 19.05
C ILE A 186 -8.74 -5.28 19.39
N ASP A 187 -9.74 -5.29 18.48
CA ASP A 187 -11.03 -4.62 18.62
C ASP A 187 -10.96 -3.08 18.89
N VAL A 188 -9.90 -2.42 18.41
CA VAL A 188 -9.78 -0.96 18.47
C VAL A 188 -10.51 -0.34 17.27
N LYS A 189 -11.21 0.78 17.50
CA LYS A 189 -11.99 1.45 16.46
C LYS A 189 -11.09 2.11 15.41
N LEU A 190 -11.01 1.51 14.22
CA LEU A 190 -10.47 2.14 13.01
C LEU A 190 -11.56 2.94 12.30
N GLN A 191 -11.29 4.21 11.98
CA GLN A 191 -12.20 5.03 11.19
C GLN A 191 -12.09 4.69 9.70
N PHE A 192 -13.24 4.54 9.03
CA PHE A 192 -13.30 4.19 7.61
C PHE A 192 -12.58 5.21 6.71
N CYS A 193 -12.63 6.51 7.03
CA CYS A 193 -11.94 7.55 6.25
C CYS A 193 -10.43 7.31 6.09
N HIS A 194 -9.75 6.76 7.11
CA HIS A 194 -8.33 6.42 7.00
C HIS A 194 -8.10 5.26 6.03
N MET A 195 -8.98 4.26 6.07
CA MET A 195 -8.91 3.11 5.17
C MET A 195 -9.21 3.54 3.72
N GLU A 196 -10.25 4.33 3.53
CA GLU A 196 -10.63 4.94 2.25
C GLU A 196 -9.48 5.73 1.61
N GLU A 197 -8.83 6.60 2.39
CA GLU A 197 -7.75 7.45 1.90
C GLU A 197 -6.50 6.63 1.51
N VAL A 198 -6.12 5.63 2.33
CA VAL A 198 -5.01 4.72 2.00
C VAL A 198 -5.31 3.95 0.72
N PHE A 199 -6.55 3.46 0.55
CA PHE A 199 -6.93 2.73 -0.65
C PHE A 199 -6.93 3.61 -1.90
N GLU A 200 -7.36 4.87 -1.79
CA GLU A 200 -7.27 5.81 -2.91
C GLU A 200 -5.81 5.97 -3.40
N HIS A 201 -4.86 6.08 -2.47
CA HIS A 201 -3.43 6.15 -2.82
C HIS A 201 -2.91 4.82 -3.39
N ALA A 202 -3.43 3.68 -2.92
CA ALA A 202 -3.12 2.36 -3.48
C ALA A 202 -3.57 2.24 -4.94
N VAL A 203 -4.78 2.74 -5.28
CA VAL A 203 -5.28 2.76 -6.66
C VAL A 203 -4.39 3.65 -7.56
N ILE A 204 -3.98 4.82 -7.07
CA ILE A 204 -3.05 5.69 -7.80
C ILE A 204 -1.72 4.99 -8.05
N GLU A 205 -1.19 4.28 -7.05
CA GLU A 205 0.07 3.55 -7.19
C GLU A 205 -0.03 2.41 -8.21
N ILE A 206 -1.13 1.64 -8.21
CA ILE A 206 -1.39 0.60 -9.21
C ILE A 206 -1.39 1.16 -10.63
N ILE A 207 -1.99 2.35 -10.84
CA ILE A 207 -1.99 3.00 -12.16
C ILE A 207 -0.57 3.35 -12.60
N ARG A 208 0.23 3.93 -11.69
CA ARG A 208 1.63 4.27 -11.95
C ARG A 208 2.48 3.03 -12.21
N ASP A 209 2.25 1.95 -11.49
CA ASP A 209 2.97 0.69 -11.69
C ASP A 209 2.66 0.07 -13.06
N ILE A 210 1.40 0.13 -13.52
CA ILE A 210 1.04 -0.31 -14.87
C ILE A 210 1.78 0.51 -15.94
N GLU A 211 1.97 1.81 -15.72
CA GLU A 211 2.73 2.68 -16.62
C GLU A 211 4.24 2.34 -16.59
N ARG A 212 4.82 2.15 -15.40
CA ARG A 212 6.23 1.77 -15.20
C ARG A 212 6.57 0.38 -15.74
N VAL A 213 5.64 -0.58 -15.66
CA VAL A 213 5.87 -1.93 -16.23
C VAL A 213 5.83 -1.90 -17.76
N LYS A 214 5.10 -0.94 -18.35
CA LYS A 214 5.04 -0.75 -19.81
C LYS A 214 6.24 0.00 -20.37
N SER A 215 6.94 0.83 -19.57
CA SER A 215 8.16 1.50 -20.03
C SER A 215 9.29 0.49 -20.29
N GLU A 216 10.19 0.83 -21.22
CA GLU A 216 11.36 0.02 -21.56
C GLU A 216 12.52 0.22 -20.57
N ASP A 217 12.24 0.13 -19.27
CA ASP A 217 13.27 0.25 -18.23
C ASP A 217 14.05 -1.06 -18.04
N GLU A 218 15.30 -0.97 -17.56
CA GLU A 218 16.20 -2.12 -17.36
C GLU A 218 15.77 -3.04 -16.19
N ASP A 219 14.93 -2.55 -15.27
CA ASP A 219 14.51 -3.25 -14.03
C ASP A 219 13.08 -3.82 -14.06
N LYS A 220 12.63 -4.37 -15.19
CA LYS A 220 11.23 -4.86 -15.36
C LYS A 220 10.81 -5.91 -14.34
N ASP A 221 11.67 -6.86 -13.99
CA ASP A 221 11.31 -7.92 -13.05
C ASP A 221 11.05 -7.36 -11.64
N ALA A 222 11.87 -6.42 -11.16
CA ALA A 222 11.69 -5.78 -9.86
C ALA A 222 10.40 -4.93 -9.83
N LEU A 223 10.11 -4.19 -10.91
CA LEU A 223 8.87 -3.43 -11.05
C LEU A 223 7.64 -4.35 -11.06
N GLN A 224 7.74 -5.50 -11.72
CA GLN A 224 6.68 -6.51 -11.78
C GLN A 224 6.44 -7.17 -10.41
N GLU A 225 7.47 -7.39 -9.61
CA GLU A 225 7.33 -7.89 -8.22
C GLU A 225 6.63 -6.86 -7.32
N ILE A 226 7.01 -5.59 -7.41
CA ILE A 226 6.37 -4.49 -6.69
C ILE A 226 4.89 -4.38 -7.06
N TYR A 227 4.59 -4.40 -8.35
CA TYR A 227 3.22 -4.36 -8.86
C TYR A 227 2.36 -5.52 -8.32
N GLN A 228 2.88 -6.75 -8.34
CA GLN A 228 2.18 -7.91 -7.79
C GLN A 228 1.97 -7.79 -6.27
N SER A 229 2.97 -7.33 -5.53
CA SER A 229 2.87 -7.07 -4.09
C SER A 229 1.78 -6.03 -3.78
N ASN A 230 1.68 -4.97 -4.60
CA ASN A 230 0.66 -3.95 -4.45
C ASN A 230 -0.75 -4.49 -4.70
N ILE A 231 -0.93 -5.43 -5.66
CA ILE A 231 -2.22 -6.11 -5.87
C ILE A 231 -2.61 -6.93 -4.64
N HIS A 232 -1.68 -7.71 -4.06
CA HIS A 232 -1.95 -8.47 -2.83
C HIS A 232 -2.34 -7.53 -1.69
N THR A 233 -1.58 -6.46 -1.50
CA THR A 233 -1.85 -5.47 -0.45
C THR A 233 -3.20 -4.78 -0.64
N CYS A 234 -3.61 -4.48 -1.88
CA CYS A 234 -4.95 -3.97 -2.17
C CYS A 234 -6.03 -4.94 -1.71
N LEU A 235 -5.88 -6.25 -1.94
CA LEU A 235 -6.84 -7.24 -1.47
C LEU A 235 -6.89 -7.33 0.06
N TYR A 236 -5.74 -7.24 0.75
CA TYR A 236 -5.69 -7.20 2.21
C TYR A 236 -6.50 -6.00 2.74
N LEU A 237 -6.24 -4.82 2.18
CA LEU A 237 -6.94 -3.58 2.52
C LEU A 237 -8.45 -3.68 2.26
N LEU A 238 -8.87 -4.33 1.17
CA LEU A 238 -10.30 -4.53 0.87
C LEU A 238 -10.99 -5.50 1.85
N VAL A 239 -10.32 -6.58 2.25
CA VAL A 239 -10.86 -7.50 3.27
C VAL A 239 -10.99 -6.78 4.61
N ILE A 240 -10.01 -5.96 4.98
CA ILE A 240 -10.06 -5.13 6.19
C ILE A 240 -11.19 -4.10 6.09
N ALA A 241 -11.34 -3.43 4.95
CA ALA A 241 -12.41 -2.46 4.71
C ALA A 241 -13.82 -3.07 4.88
N LEU A 242 -14.03 -4.31 4.40
CA LEU A 242 -15.29 -5.03 4.55
C LEU A 242 -15.67 -5.30 6.02
N LYS A 243 -14.69 -5.43 6.92
CA LYS A 243 -14.95 -5.59 8.36
C LYS A 243 -15.24 -4.27 9.08
N ILE A 244 -14.72 -3.16 8.56
CA ILE A 244 -14.84 -1.83 9.20
C ILE A 244 -16.07 -1.08 8.71
N CYS A 245 -16.45 -1.27 7.45
CA CYS A 245 -17.59 -0.61 6.80
C CYS A 245 -18.89 -0.95 7.54
N LYS A 246 -19.60 0.08 8.01
CA LYS A 246 -20.85 -0.09 8.79
C LYS A 246 -22.04 0.63 8.19
N THR A 247 -21.81 1.70 7.44
CA THR A 247 -22.88 2.53 6.86
C THR A 247 -23.00 2.31 5.35
N ALA A 248 -24.19 2.58 4.80
CA ALA A 248 -24.43 2.47 3.37
C ALA A 248 -23.63 3.51 2.55
N GLU A 249 -23.34 4.67 3.13
CA GLU A 249 -22.52 5.72 2.50
C GLU A 249 -21.05 5.28 2.37
N GLU A 250 -20.49 4.70 3.44
CA GLU A 250 -19.15 4.09 3.41
C GLU A 250 -19.08 2.93 2.40
N GLU A 251 -20.14 2.11 2.33
CA GLU A 251 -20.21 1.01 1.37
C GLU A 251 -20.20 1.54 -0.07
N GLU A 252 -21.02 2.55 -0.38
CA GLU A 252 -21.04 3.15 -1.72
C GLU A 252 -19.66 3.72 -2.11
N SER A 253 -19.00 4.41 -1.17
CA SER A 253 -17.67 4.98 -1.44
C SER A 253 -16.62 3.88 -1.68
N LEU A 254 -16.65 2.81 -0.87
CA LEU A 254 -15.79 1.65 -1.08
C LEU A 254 -15.99 1.04 -2.46
N TYR A 255 -17.25 0.81 -2.87
CA TYR A 255 -17.56 0.23 -4.18
C TYR A 255 -17.11 1.12 -5.33
N ARG A 256 -17.17 2.44 -5.17
CA ARG A 256 -16.66 3.40 -6.15
C ARG A 256 -15.14 3.29 -6.30
N LEU A 257 -14.40 3.13 -5.20
CA LEU A 257 -12.95 2.93 -5.24
C LEU A 257 -12.57 1.58 -5.82
N VAL A 258 -13.28 0.50 -5.44
CA VAL A 258 -13.08 -0.85 -6.00
C VAL A 258 -13.35 -0.85 -7.50
N TYR A 259 -14.38 -0.15 -7.97
CA TYR A 259 -14.64 0.02 -9.39
C TYR A 259 -13.49 0.75 -10.11
N LYS A 260 -12.95 1.83 -9.54
CA LYS A 260 -11.76 2.51 -10.09
C LYS A 260 -10.58 1.55 -10.17
N PHE A 261 -10.31 0.77 -9.12
CA PHE A 261 -9.27 -0.25 -9.09
C PHE A 261 -9.44 -1.29 -10.22
N LEU A 262 -10.63 -1.88 -10.34
CA LEU A 262 -10.92 -2.93 -11.32
C LEU A 262 -10.94 -2.43 -12.77
N LYS A 263 -11.29 -1.16 -13.01
CA LYS A 263 -11.29 -0.53 -14.34
C LYS A 263 -9.93 -0.65 -15.04
N HIS A 264 -8.83 -0.68 -14.28
CA HIS A 264 -7.47 -0.81 -14.82
C HIS A 264 -7.06 -2.27 -15.12
N LYS A 265 -7.95 -3.24 -14.89
CA LYS A 265 -7.72 -4.68 -15.11
C LYS A 265 -6.40 -5.19 -14.50
N PRO A 266 -6.18 -4.99 -13.18
CA PRO A 266 -4.99 -5.49 -12.52
C PRO A 266 -4.89 -7.02 -12.66
N SER A 267 -3.69 -7.53 -12.90
CA SER A 267 -3.43 -8.97 -13.05
C SER A 267 -2.00 -9.31 -12.64
N LEU A 268 -1.82 -10.50 -12.07
CA LEU A 268 -0.50 -11.02 -11.70
C LEU A 268 0.26 -11.56 -12.93
N ARG A 269 1.54 -11.93 -12.75
CA ARG A 269 2.39 -12.47 -13.83
C ARG A 269 1.85 -13.76 -14.45
N ASN A 270 1.01 -14.52 -13.73
CA ASN A 270 0.39 -15.76 -14.21
C ASN A 270 -1.02 -15.53 -14.80
N GLY A 271 -1.46 -14.28 -14.96
CA GLY A 271 -2.80 -13.92 -15.42
C GLY A 271 -3.88 -13.93 -14.33
N TYR A 272 -3.53 -14.18 -13.06
CA TYR A 272 -4.52 -14.13 -11.98
C TYR A 272 -5.08 -12.72 -11.84
N THR A 273 -6.40 -12.61 -11.93
CA THR A 273 -7.14 -11.39 -11.60
C THR A 273 -7.40 -11.30 -10.09
N PRO A 274 -7.76 -10.13 -9.54
CA PRO A 274 -8.17 -10.00 -8.14
C PRO A 274 -9.24 -11.01 -7.72
N LEU A 275 -10.14 -11.38 -8.64
CA LEU A 275 -11.17 -12.37 -8.39
C LEU A 275 -10.60 -13.80 -8.27
N HIS A 276 -9.61 -14.17 -9.09
CA HIS A 276 -8.90 -15.44 -8.91
C HIS A 276 -8.26 -15.53 -7.53
N MET A 277 -7.57 -14.46 -7.12
CA MET A 277 -6.90 -14.39 -5.82
C MET A 277 -7.90 -14.46 -4.65
N ALA A 278 -9.05 -13.79 -4.77
CA ALA A 278 -10.09 -13.77 -3.75
C ALA A 278 -10.71 -15.16 -3.48
N VAL A 279 -10.71 -16.05 -4.49
CA VAL A 279 -11.32 -17.39 -4.42
C VAL A 279 -10.30 -18.52 -4.31
N ASP A 280 -9.01 -18.22 -4.37
CA ASP A 280 -7.94 -19.21 -4.23
C ASP A 280 -7.48 -19.32 -2.76
N SER A 281 -7.46 -20.54 -2.24
CA SER A 281 -6.87 -20.84 -0.93
C SER A 281 -5.34 -20.80 -0.92
N ALA A 282 -4.72 -20.88 -2.10
CA ALA A 282 -3.27 -20.80 -2.23
C ALA A 282 -2.77 -19.34 -2.31
N THR A 283 -3.66 -18.35 -2.31
CA THR A 283 -3.27 -16.93 -2.23
C THR A 283 -2.52 -16.70 -0.91
N LEU A 284 -1.24 -16.33 -1.02
CA LEU A 284 -0.39 -16.07 0.13
C LEU A 284 -0.90 -14.84 0.89
N VAL A 285 -0.83 -14.92 2.22
CA VAL A 285 -1.14 -13.83 3.13
C VAL A 285 0.13 -13.52 3.93
N ASP A 286 0.38 -12.23 4.17
CA ASP A 286 1.51 -11.82 5.00
C ASP A 286 1.34 -12.32 6.44
N ASP A 287 2.38 -12.95 6.99
CA ASP A 287 2.31 -13.58 8.32
C ASP A 287 2.31 -12.57 9.48
N PHE A 288 2.66 -11.31 9.21
CA PHE A 288 2.80 -10.28 10.24
C PHE A 288 1.48 -9.53 10.44
N HIS A 289 0.68 -9.96 11.42
CA HIS A 289 -0.65 -9.44 11.77
C HIS A 289 -1.75 -9.56 10.70
N VAL A 290 -1.42 -9.63 9.40
CA VAL A 290 -2.44 -9.63 8.32
C VAL A 290 -3.25 -10.92 8.34
N ASN A 291 -2.61 -12.06 8.56
CA ASN A 291 -3.23 -13.38 8.71
C ASN A 291 -4.27 -13.49 9.84
N ASP A 292 -4.21 -12.63 10.87
CA ASP A 292 -5.17 -12.61 11.97
C ASP A 292 -6.58 -12.16 11.52
N VAL A 293 -6.66 -11.39 10.43
CA VAL A 293 -7.90 -10.77 9.94
C VAL A 293 -8.24 -11.21 8.53
N VAL A 294 -7.22 -11.35 7.68
CA VAL A 294 -7.37 -11.61 6.24
C VAL A 294 -7.15 -13.09 5.98
N THR A 295 -8.17 -13.74 5.43
CA THR A 295 -8.13 -15.15 5.03
C THR A 295 -8.69 -15.29 3.63
N PHE A 296 -8.03 -16.11 2.80
CA PHE A 296 -8.53 -16.52 1.50
C PHE A 296 -8.85 -18.02 1.51
N PRO A 297 -9.90 -18.46 0.81
CA PRO A 297 -10.84 -17.67 0.00
C PRO A 297 -11.79 -16.81 0.84
N ASN A 298 -12.28 -15.69 0.27
CA ASN A 298 -13.13 -14.73 0.98
C ASN A 298 -14.43 -14.43 0.21
N ALA A 299 -15.57 -14.87 0.74
CA ALA A 299 -16.88 -14.72 0.08
C ALA A 299 -17.33 -13.26 -0.05
N GLY A 300 -17.15 -12.44 0.98
CA GLY A 300 -17.52 -11.04 0.97
C GLY A 300 -16.73 -10.25 -0.07
N LEU A 301 -15.42 -10.51 -0.16
CA LEU A 301 -14.55 -9.90 -1.16
C LEU A 301 -14.92 -10.33 -2.57
N ALA A 302 -15.11 -11.63 -2.81
CA ALA A 302 -15.51 -12.13 -4.13
C ALA A 302 -16.83 -11.49 -4.59
N LEU A 303 -17.84 -11.43 -3.71
CA LEU A 303 -19.11 -10.77 -4.00
C LEU A 303 -18.95 -9.29 -4.33
N MET A 304 -18.15 -8.56 -3.54
CA MET A 304 -17.89 -7.14 -3.80
C MET A 304 -17.20 -6.93 -5.15
N LEU A 305 -16.17 -7.71 -5.47
CA LEU A 305 -15.46 -7.63 -6.75
C LEU A 305 -16.42 -7.90 -7.92
N ILE A 306 -17.30 -8.90 -7.82
CA ILE A 306 -18.30 -9.22 -8.84
C ILE A 306 -19.28 -8.06 -9.03
N LYS A 307 -19.83 -7.51 -7.92
CA LYS A 307 -20.73 -6.34 -7.98
C LYS A 307 -20.06 -5.11 -8.59
N CYS A 308 -18.77 -4.93 -8.37
CA CYS A 308 -17.97 -3.85 -8.96
C CYS A 308 -17.52 -4.13 -10.40
N GLY A 309 -18.01 -5.19 -11.06
CA GLY A 309 -17.80 -5.46 -12.47
C GLY A 309 -16.57 -6.30 -12.78
N SER A 310 -16.06 -7.08 -11.83
CA SER A 310 -15.03 -8.09 -12.12
C SER A 310 -15.56 -9.15 -13.07
N ASP A 311 -14.75 -9.52 -14.06
CA ASP A 311 -15.10 -10.56 -15.02
C ASP A 311 -14.97 -11.95 -14.40
N VAL A 312 -16.13 -12.56 -14.11
CA VAL A 312 -16.27 -13.91 -13.56
C VAL A 312 -15.75 -15.01 -14.47
N ASN A 313 -15.52 -14.71 -15.76
CA ASN A 313 -15.02 -15.63 -16.77
C ASN A 313 -13.59 -15.30 -17.23
N SER A 314 -12.92 -14.36 -16.55
CA SER A 314 -11.51 -14.07 -16.81
C SER A 314 -10.66 -15.34 -16.72
N LEU A 315 -9.67 -15.49 -17.61
CA LEU A 315 -8.84 -16.68 -17.66
C LEU A 315 -7.40 -16.38 -17.22
N ASP A 316 -6.83 -17.24 -16.38
CA ASP A 316 -5.39 -17.24 -16.10
C ASP A 316 -4.57 -17.76 -17.31
N PHE A 317 -3.24 -17.76 -17.20
CA PHE A 317 -2.36 -18.28 -18.26
C PHE A 317 -2.41 -19.80 -18.46
N ARG A 318 -3.16 -20.54 -17.64
CA ARG A 318 -3.49 -21.95 -17.84
C ARG A 318 -4.91 -22.15 -18.38
N GLY A 319 -5.64 -21.07 -18.66
CA GLY A 319 -7.04 -21.11 -19.10
C GLY A 319 -8.04 -21.44 -17.98
N ASN A 320 -7.65 -21.36 -16.71
CA ASN A 320 -8.56 -21.54 -15.59
C ASN A 320 -9.33 -20.24 -15.36
N ALA A 321 -10.65 -20.36 -15.22
CA ALA A 321 -11.50 -19.29 -14.70
C ALA A 321 -11.54 -19.31 -13.16
N PRO A 322 -12.04 -18.27 -12.47
CA PRO A 322 -12.25 -18.30 -11.02
C PRO A 322 -13.05 -19.53 -10.55
N LEU A 323 -13.99 -19.99 -11.38
CA LEU A 323 -14.76 -21.21 -11.08
C LEU A 323 -13.89 -22.48 -11.11
N HIS A 324 -12.87 -22.58 -11.98
CA HIS A 324 -11.90 -23.69 -11.96
C HIS A 324 -10.99 -23.68 -10.73
N VAL A 325 -10.76 -22.51 -10.15
CA VAL A 325 -9.89 -22.36 -8.96
C VAL A 325 -10.63 -22.77 -7.69
N ILE A 326 -11.82 -22.20 -7.46
CA ILE A 326 -12.58 -22.44 -6.22
C ILE A 326 -13.01 -23.91 -6.04
N VAL A 327 -13.28 -24.63 -7.13
CA VAL A 327 -13.71 -26.04 -7.09
C VAL A 327 -12.60 -27.01 -6.65
N ARG A 328 -11.34 -26.57 -6.69
CA ARG A 328 -10.19 -27.34 -6.23
C ARG A 328 -9.96 -27.23 -4.72
N TYR A 329 -10.74 -26.39 -4.03
CA TYR A 329 -10.62 -26.16 -2.59
C TYR A 329 -10.81 -27.44 -1.78
N THR A 330 -9.80 -27.82 -0.99
CA THR A 330 -9.76 -29.10 -0.24
C THR A 330 -9.92 -28.94 1.28
N ASN A 331 -10.08 -27.72 1.78
CA ASN A 331 -10.13 -27.46 3.22
C ASN A 331 -11.44 -27.99 3.85
N PRO A 332 -11.44 -28.24 5.18
CA PRO A 332 -12.50 -28.99 5.86
C PRO A 332 -13.86 -28.29 5.93
N ILE A 333 -14.84 -29.06 6.40
CA ILE A 333 -16.30 -28.85 6.34
C ILE A 333 -16.77 -27.49 6.93
N SER A 334 -16.01 -26.84 7.81
CA SER A 334 -16.39 -25.55 8.41
C SER A 334 -16.42 -24.39 7.41
N ASP A 335 -15.64 -24.45 6.34
CA ASP A 335 -15.59 -23.42 5.30
C ASP A 335 -16.57 -23.69 4.15
N PHE A 336 -17.50 -24.64 4.33
CA PHE A 336 -18.53 -24.98 3.35
C PHE A 336 -19.38 -23.76 2.98
N ASP A 337 -19.78 -22.96 3.97
CA ASP A 337 -20.63 -21.79 3.74
C ASP A 337 -19.90 -20.77 2.85
N THR A 338 -18.61 -20.55 3.10
CA THR A 338 -17.75 -19.67 2.30
C THR A 338 -17.65 -20.18 0.86
N LEU A 339 -17.36 -21.48 0.68
CA LEU A 339 -17.30 -22.12 -0.64
C LEU A 339 -18.63 -21.96 -1.40
N HIS A 340 -19.74 -22.28 -0.74
CA HIS A 340 -21.08 -22.22 -1.30
C HIS A 340 -21.45 -20.79 -1.71
N GLN A 341 -21.20 -19.80 -0.85
CA GLN A 341 -21.46 -18.40 -1.14
C GLN A 341 -20.63 -17.88 -2.32
N ILE A 342 -19.34 -18.24 -2.40
CA ILE A 342 -18.49 -17.84 -3.53
C ILE A 342 -19.00 -18.43 -4.82
N MET A 343 -19.29 -19.74 -4.85
CA MET A 343 -19.76 -20.38 -6.08
C MET A 343 -21.12 -19.85 -6.52
N LEU A 344 -22.05 -19.64 -5.60
CA LEU A 344 -23.33 -18.99 -5.93
C LEU A 344 -23.12 -17.57 -6.45
N SER A 345 -22.20 -16.80 -5.86
CA SER A 345 -21.89 -15.45 -6.32
C SER A 345 -21.32 -15.46 -7.73
N LEU A 346 -20.44 -16.41 -8.06
CA LEU A 346 -19.89 -16.58 -9.41
C LEU A 346 -20.98 -16.99 -10.41
N ILE A 347 -21.81 -17.99 -10.07
CA ILE A 347 -22.90 -18.47 -10.94
C ILE A 347 -23.93 -17.36 -11.20
N HIS A 348 -24.37 -16.66 -10.14
CA HIS A 348 -25.28 -15.52 -10.27
C HIS A 348 -24.64 -14.33 -11.00
N GLY A 349 -23.32 -14.18 -10.90
CA GLY A 349 -22.53 -13.22 -11.67
C GLY A 349 -22.35 -13.58 -13.15
N GLY A 350 -22.84 -14.75 -13.59
CA GLY A 350 -22.77 -15.19 -14.99
C GLY A 350 -21.55 -16.05 -15.32
N ALA A 351 -20.96 -16.72 -14.33
CA ALA A 351 -19.84 -17.64 -14.58
C ALA A 351 -20.26 -18.78 -15.51
N HIS A 352 -19.49 -18.96 -16.57
CA HIS A 352 -19.71 -19.95 -17.59
C HIS A 352 -19.13 -21.29 -17.14
N ILE A 353 -20.02 -22.24 -16.89
CA ILE A 353 -19.70 -23.53 -16.28
C ILE A 353 -19.00 -24.48 -17.27
N ASP A 354 -19.03 -24.16 -18.55
CA ASP A 354 -18.48 -24.98 -19.63
C ASP A 354 -17.21 -24.41 -20.27
N ILE A 355 -16.44 -23.61 -19.52
CA ILE A 355 -15.11 -23.18 -19.97
C ILE A 355 -14.14 -24.35 -19.84
N ARG A 356 -13.33 -24.62 -20.87
CA ARG A 356 -12.24 -25.61 -20.78
C ARG A 356 -10.90 -24.91 -20.60
N ASN A 357 -10.14 -25.35 -19.61
CA ASN A 357 -8.77 -24.90 -19.42
C ASN A 357 -7.82 -25.54 -20.45
N TYR A 358 -6.53 -25.23 -20.41
CA TYR A 358 -5.56 -25.79 -21.37
C TYR A 358 -5.34 -27.30 -21.21
N ASP A 359 -5.72 -27.88 -20.07
CA ASP A 359 -5.79 -29.33 -19.87
C ASP A 359 -7.08 -29.95 -20.45
N ARG A 360 -7.90 -29.16 -21.15
CA ARG A 360 -9.23 -29.50 -21.69
C ARG A 360 -10.26 -29.91 -20.63
N LYS A 361 -10.04 -29.48 -19.38
CA LYS A 361 -10.94 -29.78 -18.25
C LYS A 361 -11.90 -28.63 -17.99
N THR A 362 -13.15 -29.00 -17.78
CA THR A 362 -14.20 -28.12 -17.28
C THR A 362 -14.09 -27.94 -15.76
N PRO A 363 -14.70 -26.90 -15.17
CA PRO A 363 -14.71 -26.71 -13.72
C PRO A 363 -15.22 -27.95 -12.97
N ILE A 364 -16.25 -28.63 -13.48
CA ILE A 364 -16.78 -29.85 -12.85
C ILE A 364 -15.74 -30.99 -12.85
N GLU A 365 -14.95 -31.14 -13.90
CA GLU A 365 -13.89 -32.17 -13.99
C GLU A 365 -12.67 -31.83 -13.11
N CYS A 366 -12.52 -30.56 -12.73
CA CYS A 366 -11.50 -30.10 -11.78
C CYS A 366 -11.96 -30.19 -10.32
N THR A 367 -13.19 -30.62 -10.04
CA THR A 367 -13.71 -30.73 -8.67
C THR A 367 -12.93 -31.78 -7.88
N THR A 368 -12.51 -31.41 -6.67
CA THR A 368 -11.88 -32.33 -5.72
C THR A 368 -12.88 -32.89 -4.70
N THR A 369 -14.02 -32.20 -4.51
CA THR A 369 -15.05 -32.55 -3.53
C THR A 369 -16.42 -32.76 -4.19
N GLY A 370 -17.19 -33.74 -3.71
CA GLY A 370 -18.53 -34.02 -4.24
C GLY A 370 -19.54 -32.89 -4.00
N VAL A 371 -19.29 -32.00 -3.04
CA VAL A 371 -20.11 -30.81 -2.78
C VAL A 371 -20.05 -29.83 -3.95
N ALA A 372 -18.84 -29.49 -4.39
CA ALA A 372 -18.64 -28.56 -5.49
C ALA A 372 -19.31 -29.11 -6.76
N GLU A 373 -19.19 -30.42 -6.97
CA GLU A 373 -19.85 -31.14 -8.04
C GLU A 373 -21.38 -31.04 -7.97
N VAL A 374 -21.99 -31.26 -6.79
CA VAL A 374 -23.45 -31.17 -6.62
C VAL A 374 -23.97 -29.78 -6.93
N ILE A 375 -23.33 -28.72 -6.43
CA ILE A 375 -23.78 -27.34 -6.66
C ILE A 375 -23.67 -26.99 -8.15
N ILE A 376 -22.56 -27.37 -8.80
CA ILE A 376 -22.40 -27.16 -10.23
C ILE A 376 -23.46 -27.91 -11.03
N ARG A 377 -23.75 -29.17 -10.68
CA ARG A 377 -24.79 -29.99 -11.31
C ARG A 377 -26.20 -29.39 -11.14
N GLN A 378 -26.51 -28.83 -9.97
CA GLN A 378 -27.80 -28.18 -9.73
C GLN A 378 -28.02 -26.95 -10.62
N HIS A 379 -26.95 -26.22 -10.92
CA HIS A 379 -26.99 -25.02 -11.77
C HIS A 379 -26.55 -25.28 -13.22
N TRP A 380 -26.36 -26.54 -13.60
CA TRP A 380 -25.84 -26.96 -14.90
C TRP A 380 -26.85 -26.72 -16.02
N LYS A 381 -26.74 -25.55 -16.67
CA LYS A 381 -27.52 -25.19 -17.85
C LYS A 381 -26.59 -25.03 -19.06
N ILE A 382 -26.27 -26.13 -19.73
CA ILE A 382 -25.54 -26.07 -21.00
C ILE A 382 -26.47 -25.50 -22.07
N SER A 383 -26.04 -24.43 -22.73
CA SER A 383 -26.74 -23.89 -23.88
C SER A 383 -26.38 -24.64 -25.16
N LEU A 384 -27.26 -24.63 -26.17
CA LEU A 384 -26.97 -25.19 -27.49
C LEU A 384 -25.68 -24.59 -28.10
N LYS A 385 -25.37 -23.32 -27.80
CA LYS A 385 -24.14 -22.66 -28.25
C LYS A 385 -22.89 -23.33 -27.69
N CYS A 386 -22.92 -23.75 -26.42
CA CYS A 386 -21.81 -24.44 -25.77
C CYS A 386 -21.60 -25.83 -26.39
N LEU A 387 -22.69 -26.58 -26.64
CA LEU A 387 -22.63 -27.88 -27.32
C LEU A 387 -22.06 -27.75 -28.75
N ALA A 388 -22.47 -26.72 -29.48
CA ALA A 388 -21.95 -26.43 -30.81
C ALA A 388 -20.45 -26.05 -30.77
N ALA A 389 -20.05 -25.19 -29.83
CA ALA A 389 -18.65 -24.80 -29.63
C ALA A 389 -17.75 -26.01 -29.29
N ARG A 390 -18.20 -26.87 -28.37
CA ARG A 390 -17.55 -28.15 -28.06
C ARG A 390 -17.40 -29.02 -29.30
N ALA A 391 -18.48 -29.21 -30.07
CA ALA A 391 -18.43 -30.04 -31.28
C ALA A 391 -17.43 -29.51 -32.32
N ILE A 392 -17.39 -28.19 -32.52
CA ILE A 392 -16.44 -27.53 -33.42
C ILE A 392 -14.99 -27.78 -32.98
N LYS A 393 -14.71 -27.65 -31.68
CA LYS A 393 -13.36 -27.87 -31.09
C LYS A 393 -12.96 -29.34 -31.07
N ASP A 394 -13.86 -30.22 -30.65
CA ASP A 394 -13.61 -31.66 -30.57
C ASP A 394 -13.35 -32.28 -31.97
N HIS A 395 -13.98 -31.74 -33.02
CA HIS A 395 -13.79 -32.17 -34.41
C HIS A 395 -12.77 -31.32 -35.19
N ASN A 396 -12.07 -30.39 -34.54
CA ASN A 396 -11.09 -29.47 -35.15
C ASN A 396 -11.59 -28.80 -36.45
N VAL A 397 -12.85 -28.36 -36.47
CA VAL A 397 -13.43 -27.69 -37.64
C VAL A 397 -12.83 -26.30 -37.77
N SER A 398 -12.41 -25.89 -38.97
CA SER A 398 -11.89 -24.53 -39.19
C SER A 398 -13.00 -23.48 -39.08
N PHE A 399 -12.89 -22.56 -38.11
CA PHE A 399 -13.88 -21.51 -37.88
C PHE A 399 -13.33 -20.08 -37.98
N GLN A 400 -12.01 -19.89 -38.08
CA GLN A 400 -11.38 -18.56 -38.18
C GLN A 400 -11.81 -17.80 -39.44
N ASN A 401 -12.24 -16.56 -39.27
CA ASN A 401 -12.78 -15.63 -40.26
C ASN A 401 -14.10 -16.08 -40.94
N MET A 402 -14.73 -17.17 -40.48
CA MET A 402 -16.00 -17.66 -41.03
C MET A 402 -17.22 -17.26 -40.18
N ILE A 403 -16.99 -16.81 -38.96
CA ILE A 403 -18.01 -16.38 -38.01
C ILE A 403 -17.64 -15.01 -37.41
N PRO A 404 -18.60 -14.25 -36.85
CA PRO A 404 -18.29 -13.03 -36.11
C PRO A 404 -17.24 -13.25 -35.01
N SER A 405 -16.33 -12.30 -34.82
CA SER A 405 -15.23 -12.38 -33.83
C SER A 405 -15.70 -12.70 -32.41
N ILE A 406 -16.87 -12.21 -32.00
CA ILE A 406 -17.48 -12.51 -30.69
C ILE A 406 -17.77 -14.01 -30.52
N LEU A 407 -18.16 -14.69 -31.61
CA LEU A 407 -18.40 -16.14 -31.59
C LEU A 407 -17.08 -16.91 -31.69
N GLU A 408 -16.04 -16.36 -32.31
CA GLU A 408 -14.70 -16.95 -32.27
C GLU A 408 -14.16 -16.96 -30.83
N GLU A 409 -14.20 -15.83 -30.13
CA GLU A 409 -13.82 -15.74 -28.72
C GLU A 409 -14.60 -16.74 -27.86
N PHE A 410 -15.91 -16.87 -28.08
CA PHE A 410 -16.75 -17.85 -27.39
C PHE A 410 -16.37 -19.31 -27.68
N ILE A 411 -16.03 -19.64 -28.94
CA ILE A 411 -15.54 -20.98 -29.29
C ILE A 411 -14.15 -21.21 -28.69
N HIS A 412 -13.31 -20.19 -28.58
CA HIS A 412 -12.00 -20.30 -27.92
C HIS A 412 -12.09 -20.59 -26.41
N LEU A 413 -13.21 -20.25 -25.75
CA LEU A 413 -13.47 -20.62 -24.35
C LEU A 413 -13.75 -22.12 -24.13
N HIS A 414 -14.06 -22.87 -25.21
CA HIS A 414 -14.36 -24.31 -25.20
C HIS A 414 -13.25 -25.09 -25.92
#